data_AF-A0ABD8AQF0-F1
#
_entry.id   AF-A0ABD8AQF0-F1
#
_cell.length_a   1.000
_cell.length_b   1.000
_cell.length_c   1.000
_cell.angle_alpha   90.00
_cell.angle_beta   90.00
_cell.angle_gamma   90.00
#
_symmetry.space_group_name_H-M   'P 1'
#
loop_
_entity.id
_entity.type
_entity.pdbx_description
1 polymer ?
#
loop_
_entity_poly.entity_id
_entity_poly.type
_entity_poly.pdbx_seq_one_letter_code
_entity_poly.pdbx_strand_id
1 'polypeptide(L)'
;MNQFHITSLYPKNKNGQTYGSAAYATSPETEPDLILATGVDGTDGYLLKKDMDGEQPKTPEEAIAIQNSRSPDGRDIPLYDKDGETVIGVLHVGGK
;
A
#
# COMPACT_ATOMS: atom_id res chain seq x y z
N MET A 1 -1.10 33.58 7.47
CA MET A 1 -1.54 32.23 7.03
C MET A 1 -0.28 31.46 6.69
N ASN A 2 0.17 30.59 7.60
CA ASN A 2 1.35 29.77 7.34
C ASN A 2 0.95 28.60 6.44
N GLN A 3 1.42 28.66 5.20
CA GLN A 3 1.36 27.56 4.24
C GLN A 3 2.27 26.45 4.77
N PHE A 4 1.72 25.51 5.56
CA PHE A 4 2.40 24.24 5.80
C PHE A 4 2.53 23.54 4.45
N HIS A 5 3.73 23.55 3.88
CA HIS A 5 4.03 22.73 2.72
C HIS A 5 3.93 21.28 3.20
N ILE A 6 2.88 20.57 2.77
CA ILE A 6 2.58 19.16 3.06
C ILE A 6 3.68 18.20 2.57
N THR A 7 4.79 18.75 2.04
CA THR A 7 5.97 18.07 1.52
C THR A 7 6.95 17.59 2.60
N SER A 8 6.65 17.69 3.90
CA SER A 8 7.66 17.48 4.96
C SER A 8 7.29 16.44 6.04
N LEU A 9 6.46 15.44 5.73
CA LEU A 9 6.25 14.29 6.62
C LEU A 9 6.96 13.03 6.12
N TYR A 10 6.96 12.82 4.79
CA TYR A 10 7.53 11.62 4.19
C TYR A 10 8.78 11.97 3.38
N PRO A 11 9.92 11.29 3.63
CA PRO A 11 11.06 11.34 2.72
C PRO A 11 10.69 10.80 1.34
N LYS A 12 11.44 11.22 0.31
CA LYS A 12 11.31 10.73 -1.06
C LYS A 12 12.50 9.86 -1.46
N ASN A 13 12.25 8.81 -2.24
CA ASN A 13 13.29 7.97 -2.82
C ASN A 13 13.82 8.54 -4.16
N LYS A 14 14.73 7.81 -4.81
CA LYS A 14 15.33 8.20 -6.11
C LYS A 14 14.30 8.41 -7.24
N ASN A 15 13.13 7.79 -7.13
CA ASN A 15 12.04 7.86 -8.09
C ASN A 15 11.01 8.95 -7.73
N GLY A 16 11.25 9.71 -6.67
CA GLY A 16 10.35 10.76 -6.18
C GLY A 16 9.14 10.26 -5.39
N GLN A 17 9.05 8.95 -5.11
CA GLN A 17 8.00 8.34 -4.32
C GLN A 17 8.20 8.65 -2.83
N THR A 18 7.12 9.02 -2.15
CA THR A 18 7.08 9.22 -0.70
C THR A 18 6.98 7.88 0.03
N TYR A 19 7.69 7.71 1.15
CA TYR A 19 7.63 6.48 1.94
C TYR A 19 7.48 6.74 3.45
N GLY A 20 6.70 5.91 4.13
CA GLY A 20 6.50 6.02 5.58
C GLY A 20 5.22 5.34 6.08
N SER A 21 4.90 5.56 7.36
CA SER A 21 3.67 5.05 7.98
C SER A 21 2.46 5.90 7.59
N ALA A 22 1.41 5.27 7.08
CA ALA A 22 0.13 5.93 6.80
C ALA A 22 -0.56 6.47 8.07
N ALA A 23 -0.13 6.08 9.28
CA ALA A 23 -0.68 6.59 10.54
C ALA A 23 -0.53 8.11 10.73
N TYR A 24 0.37 8.74 9.98
CA TYR A 24 0.56 10.20 9.99
C TYR A 24 -0.22 10.93 8.88
N ALA A 25 -0.91 10.20 8.00
CA ALA A 25 -1.75 10.80 6.96
C ALA A 25 -3.06 11.34 7.57
N THR A 26 -3.52 12.49 7.07
CA THR A 26 -4.79 13.10 7.50
C THR A 26 -5.98 12.66 6.65
N SER A 27 -5.72 12.06 5.50
CA SER A 27 -6.68 11.51 4.55
C SER A 27 -6.00 10.49 3.64
N PRO A 28 -6.74 9.59 2.97
CA PRO A 28 -6.16 8.63 2.02
C PRO A 28 -5.32 9.29 0.92
N GLU A 29 -5.67 10.51 0.50
CA GLU A 29 -4.93 11.26 -0.53
C GLU A 29 -3.56 11.76 -0.05
N THR A 30 -3.33 11.81 1.27
CA THR A 30 -2.08 12.27 1.91
C THR A 30 -1.21 11.13 2.42
N GLU A 31 -1.59 9.88 2.16
CA GLU A 31 -0.76 8.70 2.43
C GLU A 31 0.47 8.67 1.52
N PRO A 32 1.60 8.09 1.99
CA PRO A 32 2.77 7.92 1.16
C PRO A 32 2.51 6.94 0.01
N ASP A 33 3.30 7.06 -1.06
CA ASP A 33 3.27 6.13 -2.19
C ASP A 33 3.69 4.71 -1.78
N LEU A 34 4.61 4.63 -0.81
CA LEU A 34 5.17 3.43 -0.20
C LEU A 34 4.79 3.40 1.29
N ILE A 35 3.84 2.54 1.64
CA ILE A 35 3.21 2.47 2.97
C ILE A 35 3.89 1.40 3.82
N LEU A 36 4.44 1.79 4.97
CA LEU A 36 5.11 0.89 5.90
C LEU A 36 4.19 -0.26 6.32
N ALA A 37 4.68 -1.49 6.24
CA ALA A 37 4.01 -2.71 6.67
C ALA A 37 5.03 -3.76 7.13
N THR A 38 4.53 -4.76 7.86
CA THR A 38 5.34 -5.90 8.34
C THR A 38 4.88 -7.17 7.64
N GLY A 39 5.83 -7.92 7.08
CA GLY A 39 5.60 -9.14 6.32
C GLY A 39 5.29 -10.36 7.17
N VAL A 40 4.98 -11.46 6.49
CA VAL A 40 4.64 -12.75 7.12
C VAL A 40 5.76 -13.32 7.99
N ASP A 41 7.01 -12.93 7.73
CA ASP A 41 8.21 -13.33 8.44
C ASP A 41 8.69 -12.29 9.48
N GLY A 42 7.93 -11.21 9.67
CA GLY A 42 8.31 -10.10 10.54
C GLY A 42 9.23 -9.06 9.88
N THR A 43 9.53 -9.20 8.58
CA THR A 43 10.32 -8.22 7.83
C THR A 43 9.52 -6.93 7.65
N ASP A 44 10.07 -5.80 8.11
CA ASP A 44 9.50 -4.49 7.82
C ASP A 44 9.89 -4.04 6.40
N GLY A 45 8.90 -3.59 5.65
CA GLY A 45 9.06 -3.07 4.30
C GLY A 45 7.92 -2.12 3.93
N TYR A 46 7.78 -1.84 2.64
CA TYR A 46 6.78 -0.91 2.14
C TYR A 46 5.87 -1.57 1.10
N LEU A 47 4.56 -1.42 1.29
CA LEU A 47 3.56 -1.74 0.27
C LEU A 47 3.49 -0.58 -0.71
N LEU A 48 3.52 -0.88 -1.98
CA LEU A 48 3.27 0.11 -3.01
C LEU A 48 1.75 0.34 -3.10
N LYS A 49 1.29 1.58 -2.92
CA LYS A 49 -0.14 1.89 -2.78
C LYS A 49 -1.00 1.32 -3.91
N LYS A 50 -0.53 1.40 -5.16
CA LYS A 50 -1.21 0.84 -6.33
C LYS A 50 -1.33 -0.70 -6.33
N ASP A 51 -0.48 -1.40 -5.58
CA ASP A 51 -0.53 -2.86 -5.45
C ASP A 51 -1.55 -3.28 -4.36
N MET A 52 -1.93 -2.34 -3.48
CA MET A 52 -2.95 -2.55 -2.46
C MET A 52 -4.36 -2.45 -3.05
N ASP A 53 -4.58 -1.51 -3.96
CA ASP A 53 -5.86 -1.35 -4.65
C ASP A 53 -6.09 -2.50 -5.63
N GLY A 54 -7.00 -3.42 -5.27
CA GLY A 54 -7.51 -4.43 -6.21
C GLY A 54 -8.40 -3.79 -7.29
N GLU A 55 -8.93 -4.62 -8.19
CA GLU A 55 -9.95 -4.15 -9.13
C GLU A 55 -11.12 -3.50 -8.39
N GLN A 56 -11.38 -2.24 -8.74
CA GLN A 56 -12.49 -1.47 -8.16
C GLN A 56 -13.75 -1.70 -9.01
N PRO A 57 -14.84 -2.22 -8.41
CA PRO A 57 -16.08 -2.44 -9.15
C PRO A 57 -16.71 -1.11 -9.57
N LYS A 58 -17.28 -1.06 -10.78
CA LYS A 58 -18.04 0.09 -11.28
C LYS A 58 -19.54 -0.06 -11.04
N THR A 59 -20.01 -1.28 -10.80
CA THR A 59 -21.41 -1.59 -10.49
C THR A 59 -21.52 -2.57 -9.31
N PRO A 60 -22.70 -2.63 -8.64
CA PRO A 60 -22.94 -3.63 -7.60
C PRO A 60 -22.76 -5.07 -8.09
N GLU A 61 -23.12 -5.37 -9.33
CA GLU A 61 -22.96 -6.71 -9.93
C GLU A 61 -21.49 -7.06 -10.12
N GLU A 62 -20.67 -6.11 -10.58
CA GLU A 62 -19.21 -6.30 -10.66
C GLU A 62 -18.60 -6.51 -9.27
N ALA A 63 -19.11 -5.81 -8.25
CA ALA A 63 -18.62 -5.98 -6.88
C ALA A 63 -18.84 -7.41 -6.36
N ILE A 64 -20.00 -8.01 -6.66
CA ILE A 64 -20.30 -9.40 -6.32
C ILE A 64 -19.40 -10.37 -7.11
N ALA A 65 -19.21 -10.11 -8.41
CA ALA A 65 -18.36 -10.95 -9.25
C ALA A 65 -16.90 -10.94 -8.77
N ILE A 66 -16.35 -9.77 -8.45
CA ILE A 66 -15.00 -9.62 -7.89
C ILE A 66 -14.89 -10.32 -6.53
N GLN A 67 -15.90 -10.17 -5.66
CA GLN A 67 -15.88 -10.83 -4.36
C GLN A 67 -15.91 -12.36 -4.48
N ASN A 68 -16.67 -12.90 -5.44
CA ASN A 68 -16.78 -14.34 -5.66
C ASN A 68 -15.58 -14.94 -6.39
N SER A 69 -14.81 -14.15 -7.14
CA SER A 69 -13.60 -14.60 -7.85
C SER A 69 -12.35 -14.56 -6.99
N ARG A 70 -12.37 -13.86 -5.84
CA ARG A 70 -11.26 -13.83 -4.90
C ARG A 70 -10.94 -15.23 -4.38
N SER A 71 -9.65 -15.56 -4.34
CA SER A 71 -9.18 -16.80 -3.73
C SER A 71 -9.60 -16.85 -2.26
N PRO A 72 -10.13 -17.99 -1.77
CA PRO A 72 -10.42 -18.17 -0.35
C PRO A 72 -9.16 -18.09 0.51
N ASP A 73 -8.00 -18.40 -0.07
CA ASP A 73 -6.69 -18.36 0.59
C ASP A 73 -6.08 -16.96 0.60
N GLY A 74 -6.81 -15.92 0.17
CA GLY A 74 -6.27 -14.56 0.14
C GLY A 74 -5.30 -14.33 -1.01
N ARG A 75 -4.42 -13.33 -0.84
CA ARG A 75 -3.39 -12.97 -1.82
C ARG A 75 -2.15 -12.42 -1.13
N ASP A 76 -1.01 -12.56 -1.80
CA ASP A 76 0.25 -11.96 -1.38
C ASP A 76 0.44 -10.60 -2.05
N ILE A 77 0.91 -9.62 -1.29
CA ILE A 77 1.31 -8.29 -1.77
C ILE A 77 2.82 -8.16 -1.52
N PRO A 78 3.63 -7.80 -2.53
CA PRO A 78 5.06 -7.63 -2.35
C PRO A 78 5.37 -6.50 -1.36
N LEU A 79 6.36 -6.75 -0.48
CA LEU A 79 7.00 -5.72 0.32
C LEU A 79 8.27 -5.27 -0.38
N TYR A 80 8.38 -3.97 -0.62
CA TYR A 80 9.54 -3.34 -1.21
C TYR A 80 10.43 -2.70 -0.14
N ASP A 81 11.72 -2.56 -0.44
CA ASP A 81 12.61 -1.64 0.29
C ASP A 81 12.19 -0.18 0.00
N LYS A 82 12.76 0.79 0.72
CA LYS A 82 12.52 2.22 0.55
C LYS A 82 12.82 2.75 -0.86
N ASP A 83 13.56 2.00 -1.68
CA ASP A 83 13.81 2.34 -3.08
C ASP A 83 12.58 2.16 -3.99
N GLY A 84 11.54 1.47 -3.51
CA GLY A 84 10.29 1.20 -4.23
C GLY A 84 10.43 0.21 -5.39
N GLU A 85 11.54 -0.50 -5.50
CA GLU A 85 11.87 -1.42 -6.60
C GLU A 85 12.30 -2.79 -6.09
N THR A 86 13.12 -2.84 -5.03
CA THR A 86 13.68 -4.08 -4.49
C THR A 86 12.63 -4.79 -3.64
N VAL A 87 12.18 -5.97 -4.07
CA VAL A 87 11.27 -6.82 -3.27
C VAL A 87 12.07 -7.53 -2.17
N ILE A 88 11.65 -7.34 -0.91
CA ILE A 88 12.32 -7.85 0.29
C ILE A 88 11.44 -8.80 1.11
N GLY A 89 10.17 -8.96 0.75
CA GLY A 89 9.26 -9.85 1.46
C GLY A 89 7.86 -9.83 0.88
N VAL A 90 6.92 -10.40 1.62
CA VAL A 90 5.50 -10.41 1.25
C VAL A 90 4.62 -10.16 2.47
N LEU A 91 3.52 -9.44 2.25
CA LEU A 91 2.40 -9.36 3.16
C LEU A 91 1.28 -10.27 2.62
N HIS A 92 0.76 -11.15 3.47
CA HIS A 92 -0.41 -11.95 3.14
C HIS A 92 -1.69 -11.22 3.59
N VAL A 93 -2.66 -11.07 2.70
CA VAL A 93 -3.97 -10.45 3.02
C VAL A 93 -5.13 -11.35 2.61
N GLY A 94 -6.13 -11.46 3.49
CA GLY A 94 -7.18 -12.46 3.34
C GLY A 94 -6.66 -13.84 3.73
N GLY A 95 -7.38 -14.90 3.36
CA GLY A 95 -7.08 -16.24 3.86
C GLY A 95 -7.45 -16.41 5.33
N LYS A 96 -7.51 -17.64 5.82
CA LYS A 96 -7.82 -17.96 7.22
C LYS A 96 -6.65 -18.73 7.83
#